data_AF-A0A1F6ESG8-F1
#
_entry.id   AF-A0A1F6ESG8-F1
#
_cell.length_a   1.000
_cell.length_b   1.000
_cell.length_c   1.000
_cell.angle_alpha   90.00
_cell.angle_beta   90.00
_cell.angle_gamma   90.00
#
_symmetry.space_group_name_H-M   'P 1'
#
loop_
_entity.id
_entity.type
_entity.pdbx_description
1 polymer ?
#
loop_
_entity_poly.entity_id
_entity_poly.type
_entity_poly.pdbx_seq_one_letter_code
_entity_poly.pdbx_strand_id
1 'polypeptide(L)'
;MNTQTVVGIVIAVIALGGVWYLASNSTGGNTGTVATTTPFIPTVTNASKQTTPKPSTPVTTQPTKTTAQTVGVGSLSYLLGLRQSLVCSVKTTAGTLRSGTLYVSAGMARANLVGSSMIHDGTYLYAWMTGATTGTKLLAASSVSGSAIVSKGGVDPTANLSYACNPWTADTSIFVPPTSVSF
;
A
#
# COMPACT_ATOMS: atom_id res chain seq x y z
N MET A 1 40.58 12.73 -30.48
CA MET A 1 40.12 13.68 -31.51
C MET A 1 39.26 12.87 -32.47
N ASN A 2 37.94 12.71 -32.26
CA ASN A 2 36.76 13.60 -32.21
C ASN A 2 35.81 13.26 -33.38
N THR A 3 34.95 12.28 -33.12
CA THR A 3 33.90 11.75 -33.99
C THR A 3 32.81 12.79 -34.19
N GLN A 4 32.81 13.43 -35.35
CA GLN A 4 31.80 14.41 -35.76
C GLN A 4 30.49 13.72 -36.14
N THR A 5 29.47 13.93 -35.30
CA THR A 5 28.20 14.57 -35.67
C THR A 5 27.47 14.00 -36.89
N VAL A 6 26.66 12.96 -36.68
CA VAL A 6 25.54 12.62 -37.57
C VAL A 6 24.31 13.39 -37.08
N VAL A 7 24.02 14.49 -37.76
CA VAL A 7 22.79 15.27 -37.59
C VAL A 7 21.99 15.17 -38.89
N GLY A 8 20.73 14.77 -38.76
CA GLY A 8 19.65 15.36 -39.56
C GLY A 8 19.09 14.53 -40.70
N ILE A 9 18.20 13.57 -40.41
CA ILE A 9 17.02 13.30 -41.24
C ILE A 9 15.84 12.94 -40.34
N VAL A 10 14.97 13.90 -40.04
CA VAL A 10 13.56 13.62 -39.71
C VAL A 10 12.71 14.74 -40.30
N ILE A 11 12.18 14.53 -41.51
CA ILE A 11 11.01 15.25 -42.03
C ILE A 11 10.08 14.23 -42.69
N ALA A 12 8.91 14.03 -42.08
CA ALA A 12 7.61 13.68 -42.69
C ALA A 12 6.61 13.57 -41.51
N VAL A 13 5.86 14.61 -41.10
CA VAL A 13 4.70 15.28 -41.72
C VAL A 13 3.44 14.38 -41.82
N ILE A 14 2.53 14.64 -40.86
CA ILE A 14 1.04 14.69 -40.90
C ILE A 14 0.21 13.40 -40.97
N ALA A 15 -0.69 13.25 -39.98
CA ALA A 15 -2.16 13.07 -40.16
C ALA A 15 -2.82 12.93 -38.76
N LEU A 16 -3.55 13.94 -38.27
CA LEU A 16 -5.02 14.05 -38.31
C LEU A 16 -5.79 12.93 -37.57
N GLY A 17 -6.48 13.33 -36.48
CA GLY A 17 -7.59 12.60 -35.86
C GLY A 17 -7.29 12.15 -34.43
N GLY A 18 -8.07 12.48 -33.40
CA GLY A 18 -9.34 13.18 -33.36
C GLY A 18 -9.70 13.56 -31.92
N VAL A 19 -10.46 14.64 -31.82
CA VAL A 19 -11.19 15.10 -30.63
C VAL A 19 -12.48 14.29 -30.55
N TRP A 20 -12.72 13.57 -29.45
CA TRP A 20 -14.00 13.03 -28.96
C TRP A 20 -13.67 12.50 -27.53
N TYR A 21 -14.32 12.83 -26.41
CA TYR A 21 -15.73 13.03 -26.10
C TYR A 21 -15.89 13.95 -24.87
N LEU A 22 -16.80 14.91 -24.96
CA LEU A 22 -17.54 15.50 -23.83
C LEU A 22 -18.83 14.67 -23.66
N ALA A 23 -19.19 14.27 -22.44
CA ALA A 23 -20.59 14.12 -22.03
C ALA A 23 -20.70 13.90 -20.51
N SER A 24 -21.56 14.69 -19.90
CA SER A 24 -21.77 14.87 -18.47
C SER A 24 -23.00 14.12 -17.95
N ASN A 25 -23.04 13.99 -16.62
CA ASN A 25 -24.19 13.82 -15.72
C ASN A 25 -24.96 12.49 -15.71
N SER A 26 -25.05 11.93 -14.50
CA SER A 26 -26.32 11.44 -13.95
C SER A 26 -26.31 11.64 -12.43
N THR A 27 -27.02 12.69 -12.04
CA THR A 27 -27.57 12.97 -10.72
C THR A 27 -28.26 11.73 -10.14
N GLY A 28 -27.98 11.44 -8.88
CA GLY A 28 -28.69 10.43 -8.09
C GLY A 28 -28.68 10.78 -6.61
N GLY A 29 -29.00 12.03 -6.28
CA GLY A 29 -29.38 12.39 -4.92
C GLY A 29 -30.77 11.83 -4.65
N ASN A 30 -30.90 10.99 -3.62
CA ASN A 30 -32.19 10.67 -3.02
C ASN A 30 -32.11 11.00 -1.52
N THR A 31 -32.64 12.17 -1.19
CA THR A 31 -33.00 12.60 0.16
C THR A 31 -34.47 12.27 0.42
N GLY A 32 -34.75 11.66 1.57
CA GLY A 32 -36.10 11.32 2.05
C GLY A 32 -36.20 9.81 2.24
N THR A 33 -36.55 9.23 3.39
CA THR A 33 -37.45 9.74 4.44
C THR A 33 -37.16 8.99 5.73
N VAL A 34 -37.04 9.73 6.84
CA VAL A 34 -37.05 9.21 8.21
C VAL A 34 -38.47 8.78 8.55
N ALA A 35 -38.66 7.55 9.02
CA ALA A 35 -39.86 7.11 9.71
C ALA A 35 -39.48 6.30 10.94
N THR A 36 -40.06 6.72 12.06
CA THR A 36 -39.73 6.40 13.46
C THR A 36 -40.74 5.38 14.03
N THR A 37 -40.24 4.45 14.87
CA THR A 37 -40.94 3.61 15.91
C THR A 37 -42.02 2.61 15.45
N THR A 38 -42.15 1.37 15.92
CA THR A 38 -42.03 0.77 17.28
C THR A 38 -41.98 -0.78 17.14
N PRO A 39 -41.70 -1.59 18.20
CA PRO A 39 -41.20 -2.96 18.07
C PRO A 39 -42.32 -4.01 17.94
N PHE A 40 -42.06 -5.07 17.17
CA PHE A 40 -42.88 -6.28 17.17
C PHE A 40 -42.00 -7.49 17.49
N ILE A 41 -42.25 -8.08 18.67
CA ILE A 41 -41.72 -9.36 19.11
C ILE A 41 -42.63 -10.46 18.55
N PRO A 42 -42.07 -11.50 17.93
CA PRO A 42 -42.60 -12.83 18.19
C PRO A 42 -41.52 -13.78 18.71
N THR A 43 -41.78 -14.34 19.89
CA THR A 43 -41.12 -15.51 20.47
C THR A 43 -41.42 -16.75 19.62
N VAL A 44 -40.39 -17.52 19.23
CA VAL A 44 -40.54 -18.94 18.87
C VAL A 44 -39.28 -19.74 19.24
N THR A 45 -39.39 -20.42 20.37
CA THR A 45 -39.14 -21.86 20.61
C THR A 45 -37.92 -22.55 19.95
N ASN A 46 -37.03 -23.01 20.83
CA ASN A 46 -36.04 -24.06 20.61
C ASN A 46 -36.64 -25.33 19.98
N ALA A 47 -36.04 -25.81 18.90
CA ALA A 47 -36.20 -27.19 18.43
C ALA A 47 -34.83 -27.79 18.10
N SER A 48 -34.46 -28.77 18.90
CA SER A 48 -33.30 -29.64 18.75
C SER A 48 -33.27 -30.34 17.39
N LYS A 49 -32.09 -30.40 16.76
CA LYS A 49 -31.72 -31.60 15.99
C LYS A 49 -30.22 -31.87 16.08
N GLN A 50 -29.91 -32.66 17.10
CA GLN A 50 -28.71 -33.48 17.23
C GLN A 50 -28.59 -34.42 16.03
N THR A 51 -27.46 -34.33 15.33
CA THR A 51 -26.93 -35.43 14.51
C THR A 51 -25.50 -35.70 14.97
N THR A 52 -25.31 -36.92 15.48
CA THR A 52 -24.07 -37.52 15.98
C THR A 52 -22.99 -37.69 14.90
N PRO A 53 -21.72 -37.88 15.30
CA PRO A 53 -20.53 -37.60 14.50
C PRO A 53 -20.10 -38.76 13.60
N LYS A 54 -19.60 -38.43 12.40
CA LYS A 54 -18.84 -39.35 11.54
C LYS A 54 -17.34 -39.26 11.90
N PRO A 55 -16.59 -40.38 11.99
CA PRO A 55 -15.23 -40.38 12.54
C PRO A 55 -14.27 -39.44 11.80
N SER A 56 -13.58 -38.58 12.56
CA SER A 56 -12.54 -37.68 12.07
C SER A 56 -11.28 -38.46 11.69
N THR A 57 -10.96 -38.47 10.40
CA THR A 57 -9.59 -38.59 9.92
C THR A 57 -8.83 -37.31 10.30
N PRO A 58 -7.58 -37.37 10.77
CA PRO A 58 -6.81 -36.17 11.07
C PRO A 58 -6.61 -35.36 9.78
N VAL A 59 -7.19 -34.16 9.74
CA VAL A 59 -6.91 -33.19 8.69
C VAL A 59 -5.52 -32.62 8.96
N THR A 60 -4.54 -33.11 8.22
CA THR A 60 -3.22 -32.48 8.12
C THR A 60 -3.42 -31.10 7.49
N THR A 61 -3.29 -30.05 8.30
CA THR A 61 -3.33 -28.65 7.88
C THR A 61 -2.14 -28.37 6.96
N GLN A 62 -2.35 -28.51 5.65
CA GLN A 62 -1.45 -27.99 4.64
C GLN A 62 -1.58 -26.45 4.64
N PRO A 63 -0.47 -25.68 4.68
CA PRO A 63 -0.54 -24.22 4.66
C PRO A 63 -1.18 -23.77 3.35
N THR A 64 -2.40 -23.26 3.43
CA THR A 64 -3.08 -22.63 2.31
C THR A 64 -2.31 -21.38 1.94
N LYS A 65 -1.78 -21.34 0.72
CA LYS A 65 -1.14 -20.15 0.14
C LYS A 65 -2.20 -19.05 0.05
N THR A 66 -2.21 -18.12 1.01
CA THR A 66 -3.13 -16.98 1.05
C THR A 66 -2.85 -16.10 -0.17
N THR A 67 -3.76 -16.13 -1.15
CA THR A 67 -3.73 -15.24 -2.32
C THR A 67 -3.94 -13.80 -1.84
N ALA A 68 -3.08 -12.88 -2.25
CA ALA A 68 -3.19 -11.47 -1.89
C ALA A 68 -4.52 -10.88 -2.38
N GLN A 69 -5.23 -10.16 -1.50
CA GLN A 69 -6.54 -9.56 -1.82
C GLN A 69 -6.44 -8.33 -2.72
N THR A 70 -5.32 -7.61 -2.70
CA THR A 70 -5.12 -6.42 -3.54
C THR A 70 -3.74 -6.45 -4.17
N VAL A 71 -3.68 -6.47 -5.49
CA VAL A 71 -2.43 -6.48 -6.26
C VAL A 71 -2.43 -5.34 -7.26
N GLY A 72 -1.29 -4.68 -7.42
CA GLY A 72 -1.19 -3.55 -8.33
C GLY A 72 0.19 -2.93 -8.40
N VAL A 73 0.26 -1.80 -9.10
CA VAL A 73 1.42 -0.91 -9.18
C VAL A 73 0.95 0.49 -8.82
N GLY A 74 1.69 1.19 -7.99
CA GLY A 74 1.35 2.55 -7.56
C GLY A 74 2.39 3.08 -6.59
N SER A 75 2.13 4.24 -6.00
CA SER A 75 3.06 4.89 -5.07
C SER A 75 2.79 4.56 -3.61
N LEU A 76 3.80 4.72 -2.75
CA LEU A 76 3.60 4.60 -1.30
C LEU A 76 2.61 5.67 -0.79
N SER A 77 2.67 6.89 -1.33
CA SER A 77 1.72 7.96 -1.00
C SER A 77 0.27 7.57 -1.30
N TYR A 78 0.02 6.83 -2.39
CA TYR A 78 -1.32 6.30 -2.67
C TYR A 78 -1.77 5.32 -1.58
N LEU A 79 -0.94 4.35 -1.22
CA LEU A 79 -1.26 3.37 -0.16
C LEU A 79 -1.50 4.03 1.19
N LEU A 80 -0.71 5.04 1.55
CA LEU A 80 -0.90 5.85 2.75
C LEU A 80 -2.22 6.64 2.70
N GLY A 81 -2.59 7.17 1.53
CA GLY A 81 -3.83 7.90 1.28
C GLY A 81 -5.09 7.05 1.45
N LEU A 82 -5.01 5.74 1.25
CA LEU A 82 -6.13 4.82 1.51
C LEU A 82 -6.53 4.77 2.99
N ARG A 83 -5.58 5.06 3.89
CA ARG A 83 -5.73 4.97 5.37
C ARG A 83 -6.24 3.61 5.88
N GLN A 84 -6.14 2.57 5.04
CA GLN A 84 -6.47 1.20 5.41
C GLN A 84 -5.29 0.53 6.11
N SER A 85 -5.59 -0.50 6.90
CA SER A 85 -4.59 -1.37 7.49
C SER A 85 -4.24 -2.48 6.51
N LEU A 86 -3.11 -2.35 5.80
CA LEU A 86 -2.61 -3.34 4.85
C LEU A 86 -1.19 -3.80 5.17
N VAL A 87 -0.93 -5.08 4.95
CA VAL A 87 0.43 -5.64 4.86
C VAL A 87 0.68 -6.09 3.43
N CYS A 88 1.75 -5.57 2.83
CA CYS A 88 2.04 -5.73 1.42
C CYS A 88 3.42 -6.33 1.21
N SER A 89 3.52 -7.34 0.35
CA SER A 89 4.78 -7.66 -0.32
C SER A 89 5.03 -6.62 -1.40
N VAL A 90 6.18 -5.95 -1.36
CA VAL A 90 6.49 -4.84 -2.28
C VAL A 90 7.78 -5.08 -3.05
N LYS A 91 7.86 -4.50 -4.25
CA LYS A 91 9.07 -4.41 -5.05
C LYS A 91 9.14 -3.06 -5.73
N THR A 92 10.23 -2.31 -5.56
CA THR A 92 10.45 -1.06 -6.30
C THR A 92 10.58 -1.35 -7.79
N THR A 93 10.00 -0.52 -8.65
CA THR A 93 10.02 -0.73 -10.11
C THR A 93 11.01 0.17 -10.84
N ALA A 94 11.69 1.06 -10.12
CA ALA A 94 12.67 2.01 -10.65
C ALA A 94 13.81 2.23 -9.65
N GLY A 95 14.98 2.68 -10.14
CA GLY A 95 16.18 2.91 -9.34
C GLY A 95 16.82 1.61 -8.83
N THR A 96 17.32 1.63 -7.59
CA THR A 96 17.80 0.41 -6.93
C THR A 96 16.61 -0.50 -6.60
N LEU A 97 16.54 -1.64 -7.30
CA LEU A 97 15.51 -2.65 -7.08
C LEU A 97 15.64 -3.21 -5.66
N ARG A 98 14.60 -3.02 -4.86
CA ARG A 98 14.48 -3.55 -3.51
C ARG A 98 13.13 -4.22 -3.38
N SER A 99 13.09 -5.34 -2.67
CA SER A 99 11.86 -6.02 -2.29
C SER A 99 11.75 -6.11 -0.78
N GLY A 100 10.55 -6.32 -0.27
CA GLY A 100 10.34 -6.53 1.15
C GLY A 100 8.88 -6.46 1.56
N THR A 101 8.66 -6.14 2.83
CA THR A 101 7.33 -6.03 3.43
C THR A 101 7.04 -4.59 3.80
N LEU A 102 5.87 -4.10 3.40
CA LEU A 102 5.34 -2.80 3.74
C LEU A 102 4.09 -2.98 4.62
N TYR A 103 4.10 -2.42 5.81
CA TYR A 103 2.94 -2.27 6.67
C TYR A 103 2.41 -0.85 6.53
N VAL A 104 1.11 -0.69 6.36
CA VAL A 104 0.44 0.61 6.37
C VAL A 104 -0.77 0.56 7.29
N SER A 105 -1.03 1.66 7.99
CA SER A 105 -2.27 1.86 8.76
C SER A 105 -2.41 3.34 9.13
N ALA A 106 -3.62 3.90 9.01
CA ALA A 106 -3.94 5.26 9.44
C ALA A 106 -2.97 6.37 8.94
N GLY A 107 -2.39 6.21 7.74
CA GLY A 107 -1.42 7.16 7.17
C GLY A 107 0.02 6.99 7.69
N MET A 108 0.27 5.96 8.50
CA MET A 108 1.61 5.53 8.90
C MET A 108 2.07 4.37 8.01
N ALA A 109 3.40 4.22 7.89
CA ALA A 109 4.00 3.12 7.16
C ALA A 109 5.25 2.58 7.85
N ARG A 110 5.52 1.29 7.67
CA ARG A 110 6.83 0.69 7.88
C ARG A 110 7.20 -0.18 6.71
N ALA A 111 8.32 0.12 6.06
CA ALA A 111 8.90 -0.73 5.04
C ALA A 111 10.14 -1.42 5.60
N ASN A 112 10.15 -2.75 5.60
CA ASN A 112 11.35 -3.55 5.82
C ASN A 112 11.75 -4.12 4.46
N LEU A 113 12.75 -3.51 3.83
CA LEU A 113 13.27 -3.91 2.53
C LEU A 113 14.57 -4.70 2.71
N VAL A 114 14.94 -5.48 1.71
CA VAL A 114 16.26 -6.11 1.68
C VAL A 114 17.34 -5.02 1.79
N GLY A 115 18.12 -5.08 2.87
CA GLY A 115 19.23 -4.18 3.17
C GLY A 115 18.86 -2.82 3.78
N SER A 116 17.58 -2.51 3.97
CA SER A 116 17.16 -1.20 4.50
C SER A 116 15.79 -1.23 5.17
N SER A 117 15.53 -0.25 6.01
CA SER A 117 14.24 -0.12 6.69
C SER A 117 13.83 1.35 6.76
N MET A 118 12.52 1.56 6.78
CA MET A 118 11.93 2.88 6.80
C MET A 118 10.66 2.89 7.63
N ILE A 119 10.41 3.97 8.36
CA ILE A 119 9.17 4.25 9.08
C ILE A 119 8.67 5.64 8.70
N HIS A 120 7.37 5.79 8.49
CA HIS A 120 6.65 7.04 8.44
C HIS A 120 5.64 7.04 9.60
N ASP A 121 5.86 7.88 10.62
CA ASP A 121 5.01 7.91 11.83
C ASP A 121 3.82 8.89 11.74
N GLY A 122 3.67 9.57 10.60
CA GLY A 122 2.67 10.62 10.37
C GLY A 122 3.26 12.03 10.39
N THR A 123 4.41 12.22 11.04
CA THR A 123 5.12 13.50 11.14
C THR A 123 6.50 13.42 10.51
N TYR A 124 7.24 12.35 10.78
CA TYR A 124 8.60 12.12 10.37
C TYR A 124 8.75 10.84 9.56
N LEU A 125 9.73 10.87 8.66
CA LEU A 125 10.32 9.71 8.02
C LEU A 125 11.63 9.36 8.70
N TYR A 126 11.79 8.08 9.02
CA TYR A 126 13.01 7.49 9.54
C TYR A 126 13.48 6.47 8.53
N ALA A 127 14.75 6.51 8.13
CA ALA A 127 15.34 5.50 7.27
C ALA A 127 16.71 5.08 7.80
N TRP A 128 17.03 3.80 7.68
CA TRP A 128 18.32 3.24 8.08
C TRP A 128 18.64 1.98 7.27
N MET A 129 19.93 1.64 7.21
CA MET A 129 20.40 0.41 6.59
C MET A 129 20.39 -0.74 7.59
N THR A 130 20.22 -1.98 7.11
CA THR A 130 20.30 -3.16 7.98
C THR A 130 21.65 -3.21 8.69
N GLY A 131 21.63 -3.35 10.02
CA GLY A 131 22.83 -3.41 10.86
C GLY A 131 23.45 -2.05 11.21
N ALA A 132 22.93 -0.95 10.69
CA ALA A 132 23.40 0.39 11.07
C ALA A 132 22.92 0.77 12.48
N THR A 133 23.78 1.46 13.23
CA THR A 133 23.45 2.07 14.54
C THR A 133 23.01 3.52 14.42
N THR A 134 23.12 4.11 13.23
CA THR A 134 22.67 5.46 12.90
C THR A 134 21.72 5.42 11.71
N GLY A 135 20.66 6.21 11.78
CA GLY A 135 19.69 6.40 10.71
C GLY A 135 19.58 7.86 10.32
N THR A 136 18.54 8.19 9.57
CA THR A 136 18.22 9.57 9.21
C THR A 136 16.77 9.85 9.54
N LYS A 137 16.51 10.95 10.25
CA LYS A 137 15.19 11.53 10.47
C LYS A 137 14.95 12.71 9.54
N LEU A 138 13.80 12.73 8.88
CA LEU A 138 13.35 13.87 8.07
C LEU A 138 11.90 14.19 8.39
N LEU A 139 11.53 15.47 8.27
CA LEU A 139 10.12 15.85 8.31
C LEU A 139 9.42 15.32 7.05
N ALA A 140 8.29 14.63 7.21
CA ALA A 140 7.57 14.03 6.09
C ALA A 140 7.05 15.08 5.08
N ALA A 141 6.69 16.26 5.57
CA ALA A 141 6.30 17.38 4.71
C ALA A 141 7.44 17.86 3.79
N SER A 142 8.70 17.55 4.11
CA SER A 142 9.89 17.96 3.34
C SER A 142 10.40 16.87 2.40
N SER A 143 9.90 15.64 2.50
CA SER A 143 10.35 14.50 1.67
C SER A 143 9.69 14.39 0.29
N VAL A 144 8.90 15.39 -0.10
CA VAL A 144 8.19 15.45 -1.39
C VAL A 144 9.11 15.41 -2.61
N SER A 145 10.43 15.62 -2.46
CA SER A 145 11.40 15.48 -3.55
C SER A 145 12.00 14.07 -3.69
N GLY A 146 11.70 13.13 -2.78
CA GLY A 146 12.07 11.71 -2.85
C GLY A 146 13.57 11.38 -2.73
N SER A 147 14.46 12.28 -3.14
CA SER A 147 15.89 11.98 -3.37
C SER A 147 16.68 11.82 -2.07
N ALA A 148 16.36 12.62 -1.04
CA ALA A 148 17.08 12.59 0.23
C ALA A 148 16.91 11.25 0.97
N ILE A 149 15.68 10.72 1.03
CA ILE A 149 15.38 9.49 1.77
C ILE A 149 15.88 8.24 1.05
N VAL A 150 15.82 8.21 -0.29
CA VAL A 150 16.27 7.06 -1.10
C VAL A 150 17.75 6.77 -0.91
N SER A 151 18.58 7.83 -0.83
CA SER A 151 20.02 7.73 -0.60
C SER A 151 20.38 7.13 0.77
N LYS A 152 19.44 7.11 1.72
CA LYS A 152 19.62 6.62 3.10
C LYS A 152 18.88 5.31 3.37
N GLY A 153 18.48 4.60 2.31
CA GLY A 153 17.80 3.31 2.40
C GLY A 153 16.28 3.39 2.39
N GLY A 154 15.68 4.58 2.33
CA GLY A 154 14.23 4.72 2.19
C GLY A 154 13.72 4.47 0.77
N VAL A 155 12.41 4.64 0.63
CA VAL A 155 11.67 4.59 -0.64
C VAL A 155 11.13 5.98 -0.91
N ASP A 156 11.22 6.42 -2.17
CA ASP A 156 10.55 7.64 -2.61
C ASP A 156 9.03 7.47 -2.48
N PRO A 157 8.34 8.31 -1.68
CA PRO A 157 6.90 8.20 -1.48
C PRO A 157 6.08 8.28 -2.78
N THR A 158 6.61 8.95 -3.80
CA THR A 158 5.93 9.21 -5.08
C THR A 158 6.28 8.19 -6.17
N ALA A 159 7.38 7.44 -6.01
CA ALA A 159 7.80 6.46 -6.99
C ALA A 159 6.89 5.25 -7.01
N ASN A 160 6.75 4.65 -8.20
CA ASN A 160 6.00 3.42 -8.36
C ASN A 160 6.71 2.22 -7.73
N LEU A 161 5.91 1.37 -7.10
CA LEU A 161 6.26 0.06 -6.59
C LEU A 161 5.15 -0.93 -6.96
N SER A 162 5.51 -2.18 -7.24
CA SER A 162 4.52 -3.25 -7.31
C SER A 162 4.22 -3.74 -5.91
N TYR A 163 2.95 -4.04 -5.64
CA TYR A 163 2.49 -4.49 -4.34
C TYR A 163 1.48 -5.62 -4.44
N ALA A 164 1.50 -6.48 -3.43
CA ALA A 164 0.51 -7.51 -3.17
C ALA A 164 0.13 -7.46 -1.69
N CYS A 165 -1.03 -6.88 -1.39
CA CYS A 165 -1.50 -6.53 -0.07
C CYS A 165 -2.61 -7.46 0.43
N ASN A 166 -2.60 -7.66 1.75
CA ASN A 166 -3.68 -8.27 2.51
C ASN A 166 -4.08 -7.34 3.66
N PRO A 167 -5.34 -7.37 4.10
CA PRO A 167 -5.73 -6.70 5.33
C PRO A 167 -4.97 -7.30 6.52
N TRP A 168 -4.68 -6.46 7.51
CA TRP A 168 -4.11 -6.91 8.77
C TRP A 168 -4.74 -6.15 9.94
N THR A 169 -4.66 -6.74 11.13
CA THR A 169 -5.00 -6.03 12.37
C THR A 169 -3.81 -5.17 12.75
N ALA A 170 -3.98 -3.85 12.66
CA ALA A 170 -2.87 -2.94 12.88
C ALA A 170 -2.38 -2.95 14.32
N ASP A 171 -1.07 -3.02 14.47
CA ASP A 171 -0.34 -2.79 15.71
C ASP A 171 0.46 -1.49 15.56
N THR A 172 0.19 -0.51 16.42
CA THR A 172 0.86 0.80 16.36
C THR A 172 2.34 0.72 16.74
N SER A 173 2.75 -0.30 17.50
CA SER A 173 4.14 -0.48 17.93
C SER A 173 5.08 -0.71 16.74
N ILE A 174 4.57 -1.23 15.62
CA ILE A 174 5.37 -1.46 14.42
C ILE A 174 5.89 -0.16 13.80
N PHE A 175 5.19 0.96 14.01
CA PHE A 175 5.53 2.27 13.49
C PHE A 175 6.41 3.10 14.43
N VAL A 176 6.86 2.51 15.55
CA VAL A 176 7.81 3.15 16.46
C VAL A 176 9.24 2.86 15.98
N PRO A 177 10.10 3.88 15.79
CA PRO A 177 11.49 3.68 15.45
C PRO A 177 12.23 2.82 16.49
N PRO A 178 13.15 1.93 16.08
CA PRO A 178 13.90 1.11 17.01
C PRO A 178 14.84 1.97 17.85
N THR A 179 14.95 1.67 19.15
CA THR A 179 15.88 2.35 20.07
C THR A 179 17.34 2.01 19.83
N SER A 180 17.62 0.94 19.06
CA SER A 180 18.98 0.54 18.68
C SER A 180 19.61 1.41 17.58
N VAL A 181 18.85 2.35 17.01
CA VAL A 181 19.31 3.24 15.95
C VAL A 181 19.11 4.69 16.40
N SER A 182 20.19 5.48 16.36
CA SER A 182 20.13 6.93 16.60
C SER A 182 19.71 7.65 15.33
N PHE A 183 18.70 8.52 15.39
CA PHE A 183 18.08 9.19 14.24
C PHE A 183 18.16 10.71 14.30
#